data_AF-A0A417JV02-F1
#
_entry.id   AF-A0A417JV02-F1
#
_cell.length_a   1.000
_cell.length_b   1.000
_cell.length_c   1.000
_cell.angle_alpha   90.00
_cell.angle_beta   90.00
_cell.angle_gamma   90.00
#
_symmetry.space_group_name_H-M   'P 1'
#
loop_
_entity.id
_entity.type
_entity.pdbx_description
1 polymer ?
#
loop_
_entity_poly.entity_id
_entity_poly.type
_entity_poly.pdbx_seq_one_letter_code
_entity_poly.pdbx_strand_id
1 'polypeptide(L)' 'MRPVLAGQCCVDENNIRSIFRSYRLHWQERLRSAGLTLFKLALLVTGCFSCFRRQFMQIKTTCNKLFLLPT' A
#
# COMPACT_ATOMS: atom_id res chain seq x y z
N MET A 1 18.95 -8.27 15.70
CA MET A 1 17.75 -7.73 15.04
C MET A 1 16.73 -7.41 16.12
N ARG A 2 16.39 -6.12 16.34
CA ARG A 2 15.29 -5.76 17.24
C ARG A 2 13.97 -6.05 16.52
N PRO A 3 12.96 -6.68 17.17
CA PRO A 3 11.65 -6.85 16.56
C PRO A 3 11.08 -5.45 16.32
N VAL A 4 10.76 -5.13 15.07
CA VAL A 4 10.16 -3.85 14.64
C VAL A 4 8.87 -3.53 15.42
N LEU A 5 8.28 -4.54 16.06
CA LEU A 5 7.00 -4.50 16.77
C LEU A 5 7.12 -4.30 18.29
N ALA A 6 8.32 -4.27 18.87
CA ALA A 6 8.50 -4.30 20.33
C ALA A 6 7.95 -3.07 21.09
N GLY A 7 7.51 -2.02 20.39
CA GLY A 7 6.90 -0.81 20.98
C GLY A 7 5.49 -0.49 20.46
N GLN A 8 4.88 -1.35 19.64
CA GLN A 8 3.58 -1.09 19.02
C GLN A 8 2.48 -1.91 19.71
N CYS A 9 1.97 -1.37 20.81
CA CYS A 9 0.89 -1.97 21.61
C CYS A 9 -0.43 -2.18 20.83
N CYS A 10 -0.54 -1.66 19.61
CA CYS A 10 -1.74 -1.65 18.78
C CYS A 10 -1.63 -2.45 17.48
N VAL A 11 -0.52 -3.15 17.23
CA VAL A 11 -0.33 -3.98 16.02
C VAL A 11 -0.46 -5.45 16.39
N ASP A 12 -1.71 -5.92 16.46
CA ASP A 12 -2.06 -7.34 16.53
C ASP A 12 -2.07 -7.99 15.14
N GLU A 13 -1.96 -9.32 15.05
CA GLU A 13 -2.00 -10.06 13.79
C GLU A 13 -3.28 -9.76 12.97
N ASN A 14 -4.41 -9.55 13.65
CA ASN A 14 -5.66 -9.13 13.00
C ASN A 14 -5.56 -7.73 12.37
N ASN A 15 -4.81 -6.82 12.99
CA ASN A 15 -4.57 -5.48 12.46
C ASN A 15 -3.65 -5.53 11.23
N ILE A 16 -2.65 -6.40 11.23
CA ILE A 16 -1.79 -6.59 10.06
C ILE A 16 -2.60 -7.12 8.87
N ARG A 17 -3.42 -8.16 9.09
CA ARG A 17 -4.30 -8.72 8.04
C ARG A 17 -5.29 -7.68 7.51
N SER A 18 -5.87 -6.85 8.38
CA SER A 18 -6.79 -5.79 7.99
C SER A 18 -6.08 -4.71 7.16
N ILE A 19 -4.86 -4.30 7.55
CA ILE A 19 -4.03 -3.35 6.80
C ILE A 19 -3.75 -3.89 5.39
N PHE A 20 -3.30 -5.14 5.26
CA PHE A 20 -3.06 -5.74 3.93
C PHE A 20 -4.33 -5.82 3.09
N ARG A 21 -5.47 -6.18 3.70
CA ARG A 21 -6.76 -6.25 3.01
C ARG A 21 -7.19 -4.88 2.50
N SER A 22 -7.17 -3.86 3.36
CA SER A 22 -7.51 -2.49 2.97
C SER A 22 -6.56 -1.96 1.90
N TYR A 23 -5.27 -2.28 1.99
CA TYR A 23 -4.27 -1.89 1.00
C TYR A 23 -4.54 -2.51 -0.37
N ARG A 24 -4.86 -3.82 -0.40
CA ARG A 24 -5.25 -4.53 -1.63
C ARG A 24 -6.53 -3.95 -2.24
N LEU A 25 -7.57 -3.74 -1.43
CA LEU A 25 -8.85 -3.20 -1.91
C LEU A 25 -8.67 -1.82 -2.52
N HIS A 26 -7.94 -0.94 -1.83
CA HIS A 26 -7.63 0.40 -2.33
C HIS A 26 -7.00 0.37 -3.73
N TRP A 27 -5.99 -0.48 -3.94
CA TRP A 27 -5.35 -0.59 -5.26
C TRP A 27 -6.22 -1.27 -6.30
N GLN A 28 -7.06 -2.24 -5.92
CA GLN A 28 -8.01 -2.86 -6.84
C GLN A 28 -9.03 -1.85 -7.38
N GLU A 29 -9.55 -0.98 -6.53
CA GLU A 29 -10.49 0.08 -6.92
C GLU A 29 -9.84 1.08 -7.88
N ARG A 30 -8.60 1.49 -7.59
CA ARG A 30 -7.84 2.39 -8.48
C ARG A 30 -7.53 1.76 -9.83
N LEU A 31 -7.09 0.50 -9.85
CA LEU A 31 -6.84 -0.19 -11.10
C LEU A 31 -8.11 -0.28 -11.95
N ARG A 32 -9.25 -0.60 -11.33
CA ARG A 32 -10.56 -0.59 -11.99
C ARG A 32 -10.94 0.79 -12.51
N SER A 33 -10.78 1.86 -11.72
CA SER A 33 -11.12 3.22 -12.15
C SER A 33 -10.28 3.70 -13.34
N ALA A 34 -9.05 3.21 -13.46
CA ALA A 34 -8.15 3.51 -14.57
C ALA A 34 -8.21 2.48 -15.73
N GLY A 35 -9.04 1.44 -15.62
CA GLY A 35 -9.10 0.36 -16.62
C GLY A 35 -7.79 -0.42 -16.76
N LEU A 36 -6.92 -0.40 -15.76
CA LEU A 36 -5.61 -1.05 -15.78
C LEU A 36 -5.71 -2.51 -15.32
N THR A 37 -4.94 -3.39 -15.95
CA THR A 37 -4.88 -4.81 -15.61
C THR A 37 -3.48 -5.22 -15.13
N LEU A 38 -3.42 -6.23 -14.25
CA LEU A 38 -2.17 -6.76 -13.71
C LEU A 38 -1.39 -7.65 -14.71
N PHE A 39 -1.96 -7.93 -15.88
CA PHE A 39 -1.43 -8.92 -16.82
C PHE A 39 -0.13 -8.48 -17.51
N LYS A 40 0.06 -7.17 -17.72
CA LYS A 40 1.22 -6.63 -18.42
C LYS A 40 1.92 -5.61 -17.55
N LEU A 41 3.04 -6.00 -16.94
CA LEU A 41 3.79 -5.15 -16.01
C LEU A 41 4.18 -3.80 -16.63
N ALA A 42 4.64 -3.77 -17.88
CA ALA A 42 4.99 -2.53 -18.56
C ALA A 42 3.79 -1.56 -18.68
N LEU A 43 2.61 -2.07 -19.08
CA LEU A 43 1.38 -1.28 -19.18
C LEU A 43 0.85 -0.86 -17.81
N LEU A 44 0.98 -1.72 -16.81
CA LEU A 44 0.64 -1.41 -15.43
C LEU A 44 1.49 -0.26 -14.91
N VAL A 45 2.80 -0.32 -15.12
CA VAL A 45 3.74 0.71 -14.65
C VAL A 45 3.47 2.04 -15.35
N THR A 46 3.43 2.05 -16.69
CA THR A 46 3.17 3.29 -17.45
C THR A 46 1.78 3.84 -17.15
N GLY A 47 0.76 2.99 -17.04
CA GLY A 47 -0.59 3.36 -16.66
C GLY A 47 -0.67 3.95 -15.26
N CYS A 48 -0.01 3.34 -14.26
CA CYS A 48 0.03 3.88 -12.90
C CYS A 48 0.74 5.24 -12.84
N PHE A 49 1.85 5.42 -13.55
CA PHE A 49 2.51 6.72 -13.64
C PHE A 49 1.66 7.76 -14.38
N SER A 50 0.95 7.37 -15.44
CA SER A 50 0.08 8.29 -16.19
C SER A 50 -1.16 8.70 -15.38
N CYS A 51 -1.90 7.75 -14.83
CA CYS A 51 -3.16 8.00 -14.13
C CYS A 51 -2.97 8.52 -12.69
N PHE A 52 -1.90 8.11 -12.01
CA PHE A 52 -1.72 8.37 -10.58
C PHE A 52 -0.43 9.11 -10.23
N ARG A 53 0.47 9.31 -11.21
CA ARG A 53 1.80 9.92 -11.01
C ARG A 53 2.62 9.21 -9.92
N ARG A 54 2.37 7.91 -9.73
CA ARG A 54 2.94 7.08 -8.66
C ARG A 54 3.15 5.65 -9.17
N GLN A 55 4.14 4.97 -8.59
CA GLN A 55 4.35 3.55 -8.85
C GLN A 55 3.22 2.71 -8.23
N PHE A 56 2.88 1.60 -8.88
CA PHE A 56 1.96 0.60 -8.33
C PHE A 56 2.41 0.15 -6.95
N MET A 57 1.48 0.10 -5.99
CA MET A 57 1.76 -0.27 -4.59
C MET A 57 2.73 0.67 -3.87
N GLN A 58 2.92 1.90 -4.35
CA GLN A 58 3.60 2.97 -3.63
C GLN A 58 2.64 4.09 -3.28
N ILE A 59 2.18 4.09 -2.03
CA ILE A 59 1.32 5.13 -1.48
C ILE A 59 2.03 5.78 -0.31
N LYS A 60 2.20 7.11 -0.40
CA LYS A 60 2.56 7.98 0.74
C LYS A 60 1.36 8.74 1.31
N THR A 61 0.13 8.49 0.85
CA THR A 61 -1.05 9.24 1.33
C THR A 61 -1.53 8.78 2.70
N THR A 62 -1.20 7.56 3.13
CA THR A 62 -1.33 7.12 4.51
C THR A 62 0.00 7.32 5.21
N CYS A 63 0.00 8.08 6.31
CA CYS A 63 1.12 8.09 7.25
C CYS A 63 1.49 6.65 7.61
N ASN A 64 2.78 6.39 7.72
CA ASN A 64 3.29 5.06 7.97
C ASN A 64 2.87 4.59 9.37
N LYS A 65 1.74 3.90 9.49
CA LYS A 65 1.21 3.44 10.79
C LYS A 65 2.16 2.45 11.48
N LEU A 66 3.07 1.84 10.72
CA LEU A 66 4.07 0.89 11.19
C LEU A 66 5.35 1.57 11.69
N PHE A 67 5.58 2.84 11.33
CA PHE A 67 6.77 3.57 11.74
C PHE A 67 6.33 4.94 12.24
N LEU A 68 6.27 5.07 13.56
CA LEU A 68 6.09 6.38 14.19
C LEU A 68 7.23 7.30 13.74
N LEU A 69 6.92 8.57 13.47
CA LEU A 69 7.95 9.56 13.13
C LEU A 69 8.96 9.64 14.29
N PRO A 70 10.26 9.76 14.00
CA PRO A 70 11.23 10.08 15.04
C PRO A 70 10.94 11.48 15.56
N THR A 71 10.73 11.60 16.87
CA THR A 71 10.74 12.86 17.64
C THR A 71 12.14 13.45 17.70
#